data_AF-H0YM13-F1
#
_entry.id   AF-H0YM13-F1
#
_cell.length_a   1.000
_cell.length_b   1.000
_cell.length_c   1.000
_cell.angle_alpha   90.00
_cell.angle_beta   90.00
_cell.angle_gamma   90.00
#
_symmetry.space_group_name_H-M   'P 1'
#
loop_
_entity.id
_entity.type
_entity.pdbx_description
1 polymer ?
#
loop_
_entity_poly.entity_id
_entity_poly.type
_entity_poly.pdbx_seq_one_letter_code
_entity_poly.pdbx_strand_id
1 'polypeptide(L)'
;MPGEEEERAFLVAREELASALRRDSGQAFSLEQLRPLLASSLPLAARYLQLDAARLVRCNAHGEPRNYLNTLSTALNILEKYGRNLLSPQRPRYWRGVKFNNPVFRSTVDAVQGGRDVLRLYGYTEEQPDGLSFPEGQEEPDEHQVATVTLEVLLLRTELSLLLQNTHPR
;
A
#
# COMPACT_ATOMS: atom_id res chain seq x y z
N MET A 1 23.44 -14.78 -13.41
CA MET A 1 23.91 -14.85 -12.01
C MET A 1 22.71 -15.06 -11.09
N PRO A 2 22.84 -15.74 -9.93
CA PRO A 2 21.69 -16.05 -9.07
C PRO A 2 20.83 -14.85 -8.65
N GLY A 3 21.43 -13.66 -8.49
CA GLY A 3 20.70 -12.43 -8.15
C GLY A 3 19.85 -11.85 -9.30
N GLU A 4 20.25 -12.05 -10.56
CA GLU A 4 19.49 -11.56 -11.73
C GLU A 4 18.21 -12.36 -11.97
N GLU A 5 18.23 -13.65 -11.63
CA GLU A 5 17.06 -14.52 -11.71
C GLU A 5 16.04 -14.20 -10.60
N GLU A 6 16.52 -13.92 -9.38
CA GLU A 6 15.68 -13.46 -8.26
C GLU A 6 15.01 -12.12 -8.58
N GLU A 7 15.77 -11.15 -9.07
CA GLU A 7 15.24 -9.84 -9.47
C GLU A 7 14.24 -9.95 -10.63
N ARG A 8 14.50 -10.80 -11.62
CA ARG A 8 13.55 -11.07 -12.71
C ARG A 8 12.25 -11.68 -12.19
N ALA A 9 12.32 -12.68 -11.32
CA ALA A 9 11.14 -13.30 -10.73
C ALA A 9 10.31 -12.29 -9.92
N PHE A 10 10.98 -11.40 -9.18
CA PHE A 10 10.35 -10.31 -8.46
C PHE A 10 9.57 -9.37 -9.39
N LEU A 11 10.20 -8.89 -10.47
CA LEU A 11 9.58 -7.96 -11.41
C LEU A 11 8.40 -8.58 -12.16
N VAL A 12 8.52 -9.84 -12.59
CA VAL A 12 7.43 -10.57 -13.26
C VAL A 12 6.25 -10.75 -12.32
N ALA A 13 6.47 -11.24 -11.10
CA ALA A 13 5.41 -11.41 -10.12
C ALA A 13 4.74 -10.08 -9.76
N ARG A 14 5.51 -8.99 -9.66
CA ARG A 14 4.98 -7.66 -9.37
C ARG A 14 3.99 -7.21 -10.47
N GLU A 15 4.35 -7.34 -11.74
CA GLU A 15 3.46 -6.97 -12.84
C GLU A 15 2.24 -7.88 -12.94
N GLU A 16 2.42 -9.20 -12.75
CA GLU A 16 1.31 -10.17 -12.79
C GLU A 16 0.25 -9.88 -11.73
N LEU A 17 0.68 -9.63 -10.49
CA LEU A 17 -0.23 -9.36 -9.37
C LEU A 17 -0.87 -7.96 -9.48
N ALA A 18 -0.13 -6.95 -9.95
CA ALA A 18 -0.71 -5.63 -10.23
C ALA A 18 -1.76 -5.71 -11.35
N SER A 19 -1.46 -6.47 -12.42
CA SER A 19 -2.42 -6.74 -13.50
C SER A 19 -3.65 -7.50 -13.02
N ALA A 20 -3.49 -8.46 -12.10
CA ALA A 20 -4.62 -9.15 -11.48
C ALA A 20 -5.51 -8.19 -10.66
N LEU A 21 -4.93 -7.25 -9.91
CA LEU A 21 -5.67 -6.20 -9.19
C LEU A 21 -6.44 -5.26 -10.11
N ARG A 22 -5.88 -4.91 -11.28
CA ARG A 22 -6.60 -4.11 -12.29
C ARG A 22 -7.79 -4.87 -12.88
N ARG A 23 -7.64 -6.17 -13.10
CA ARG A 23 -8.72 -7.03 -13.63
C ARG A 23 -9.81 -7.29 -12.59
N ASP A 24 -9.44 -7.44 -11.33
CA ASP A 24 -10.37 -7.62 -10.22
C ASP A 24 -9.88 -6.86 -8.97
N SER A 25 -10.55 -5.74 -8.68
CA SER A 25 -10.31 -4.93 -7.49
C SER A 25 -10.48 -5.71 -6.17
N GLY A 26 -11.23 -6.83 -6.19
CA GLY A 26 -11.45 -7.74 -5.07
C GLY A 26 -10.43 -8.89 -4.99
N GLN A 27 -9.47 -8.97 -5.92
CA GLN A 27 -8.51 -10.07 -5.98
C GLN A 27 -7.75 -10.19 -4.65
N ALA A 28 -7.94 -11.32 -3.98
CA ALA A 28 -7.13 -11.72 -2.84
C ALA A 28 -5.90 -12.48 -3.32
N PHE A 29 -4.78 -12.34 -2.60
CA PHE A 29 -3.54 -13.05 -2.88
C PHE A 29 -3.18 -13.96 -1.72
N SER A 30 -2.90 -15.23 -2.04
CA SER A 30 -2.35 -16.17 -1.06
C SER A 30 -0.88 -15.88 -0.80
N LEU A 31 -0.35 -16.42 0.31
CA LEU A 31 1.08 -16.31 0.61
C LEU A 31 1.96 -16.95 -0.48
N GLU A 32 1.49 -18.02 -1.13
CA GLU A 32 2.23 -18.66 -2.22
C GLU A 32 2.34 -17.74 -3.43
N GLN A 33 1.29 -16.98 -3.75
CA GLN A 33 1.32 -15.98 -4.83
C GLN A 33 2.25 -14.81 -4.49
N LEU A 34 2.33 -14.40 -3.21
CA LEU A 34 3.21 -13.31 -2.76
C LEU A 34 4.66 -13.76 -2.54
N ARG A 35 4.93 -15.07 -2.53
CA ARG A 35 6.24 -15.64 -2.20
C ARG A 35 7.40 -15.06 -3.03
N PRO A 36 7.30 -14.85 -4.35
CA PRO A 36 8.40 -14.25 -5.13
C PRO A 36 8.75 -12.83 -4.66
N LEU A 37 7.76 -12.09 -4.14
CA LEU A 37 7.96 -10.73 -3.63
C LEU A 37 8.57 -10.73 -2.22
N LEU A 38 8.09 -11.65 -1.36
CA LEU A 38 8.50 -11.79 0.04
C LEU A 38 9.89 -12.44 0.21
N ALA A 39 10.22 -13.40 -0.66
CA ALA A 39 11.46 -14.15 -0.54
C ALA A 39 12.68 -13.37 -1.05
N SER A 40 12.49 -12.24 -1.73
CA SER A 40 13.57 -11.49 -2.39
C SER A 40 14.60 -10.90 -1.40
N SER A 41 15.88 -10.92 -1.78
CA SER A 41 17.00 -10.30 -1.03
C SER A 41 17.19 -8.83 -1.27
N LEU A 42 16.31 -8.25 -2.08
CA LEU A 42 16.40 -6.87 -2.51
C LEU A 42 16.29 -5.92 -1.31
N PRO A 43 17.10 -4.85 -1.27
CA PRO A 43 16.94 -3.78 -0.29
C PRO A 43 15.52 -3.20 -0.34
N LEU A 44 15.05 -2.65 0.79
CA LEU A 44 13.68 -2.12 0.91
C LEU A 44 13.35 -1.08 -0.19
N ALA A 45 14.30 -0.22 -0.54
CA ALA A 45 14.14 0.80 -1.59
C ALA A 45 14.03 0.20 -3.01
N ALA A 46 14.54 -1.01 -3.25
CA ALA A 46 14.38 -1.72 -4.52
C ALA A 46 13.09 -2.56 -4.55
N ARG A 47 12.58 -2.97 -3.38
CA ARG A 47 11.33 -3.72 -3.23
C ARG A 47 10.08 -2.84 -3.31
N TYR A 48 10.19 -1.60 -2.82
CA TYR A 48 9.11 -0.62 -2.81
C TYR A 48 9.50 0.59 -3.65
N LEU A 49 8.95 0.67 -4.87
CA LEU A 49 9.33 1.70 -5.85
C LEU A 49 8.46 2.95 -5.74
N GLN A 50 7.22 2.79 -5.25
CA GLN A 50 6.27 3.88 -5.09
C GLN A 50 6.11 4.25 -3.61
N LEU A 51 5.91 3.24 -2.78
CA LEU A 51 5.66 3.38 -1.35
C LEU A 51 6.95 3.69 -0.60
N ASP A 52 6.97 4.76 0.19
CA ASP A 52 8.05 5.02 1.14
C ASP A 52 7.91 4.12 2.38
N ALA A 53 8.13 2.82 2.18
CA ALA A 53 8.06 1.80 3.23
C ALA A 53 9.08 2.06 4.34
N ALA A 54 10.24 2.63 4.01
CA ALA A 54 11.28 2.97 4.97
C ALA A 54 10.78 4.01 5.98
N ARG A 55 10.17 5.09 5.51
CA ARG A 55 9.59 6.12 6.38
C ARG A 55 8.42 5.58 7.19
N LEU A 56 7.50 4.84 6.56
CA LEU A 56 6.34 4.25 7.24
C LEU A 56 6.77 3.37 8.42
N VAL A 57 7.81 2.55 8.27
CA VAL A 57 8.29 1.70 9.36
C VAL A 57 9.13 2.49 10.37
N ARG A 58 10.14 3.26 9.93
CA ARG A 58 11.11 3.88 10.83
C ARG A 58 10.54 5.06 11.61
N CYS A 59 9.74 5.91 10.98
CA CYS A 59 9.20 7.11 11.62
C CYS A 59 8.01 6.84 12.54
N ASN A 60 7.53 5.59 12.61
CA ASN A 60 6.44 5.17 13.49
C ASN A 60 6.90 4.18 14.57
N ALA A 61 8.20 3.89 14.68
CA ALA A 61 8.77 2.94 15.64
C ALA A 61 8.81 3.51 17.06
N HIS A 62 7.63 3.75 17.65
CA HIS A 62 7.47 4.30 18.99
C HIS A 62 7.03 3.24 19.99
N GLY A 63 7.83 3.02 21.03
CA GLY A 63 7.55 2.03 22.08
C GLY A 63 7.77 0.59 21.62
N GLU A 64 6.96 -0.34 22.14
CA GLU A 64 7.12 -1.77 21.88
C GLU A 64 6.88 -2.13 20.40
N PRO A 65 7.76 -2.94 19.78
CA PRO A 65 7.63 -3.42 18.40
C PRO A 65 6.24 -3.91 18.03
N ARG A 66 5.67 -4.77 18.87
CA ARG A 66 4.35 -5.34 18.63
C ARG A 66 3.25 -4.27 18.53
N ASN A 67 3.36 -3.20 19.31
CA ASN A 67 2.34 -2.16 19.36
C ASN A 67 2.37 -1.29 18.11
N TYR A 68 3.52 -0.72 17.76
CA TYR A 68 3.60 0.15 16.59
C TYR A 68 3.42 -0.62 15.27
N LEU A 69 3.83 -1.90 15.20
CA LEU A 69 3.58 -2.73 14.03
C LEU A 69 2.10 -3.03 13.84
N ASN A 70 1.35 -3.25 14.93
CA ASN A 70 -0.11 -3.40 14.85
C ASN A 70 -0.81 -2.11 14.41
N THR A 71 -0.37 -0.95 14.91
CA THR A 71 -0.88 0.36 14.47
C THR A 71 -0.63 0.57 12.97
N LEU A 72 0.60 0.30 12.51
CA LEU A 72 0.95 0.44 11.10
C LEU A 72 0.18 -0.56 10.21
N SER A 73 0.05 -1.81 10.63
CA SER A 73 -0.76 -2.82 9.92
C SER A 73 -2.22 -2.38 9.78
N THR A 74 -2.79 -1.78 10.83
CA THR A 74 -4.15 -1.21 10.80
C THR A 74 -4.27 -0.08 9.79
N ALA A 75 -3.30 0.85 9.75
CA ALA A 75 -3.28 1.93 8.77
C ALA A 75 -3.17 1.40 7.33
N LEU A 76 -2.25 0.46 7.08
CA LEU A 76 -2.06 -0.16 5.77
C LEU A 76 -3.30 -0.92 5.28
N ASN A 77 -4.04 -1.57 6.20
CA ASN A 77 -5.31 -2.22 5.85
C ASN A 77 -6.36 -1.22 5.32
N ILE A 78 -6.45 -0.03 5.93
CA ILE A 78 -7.35 1.02 5.46
C ILE A 78 -6.84 1.65 4.15
N LEU A 79 -5.53 1.83 4.00
CA LEU A 79 -4.92 2.31 2.76
C LEU A 79 -5.16 1.35 1.59
N GLU A 80 -5.02 0.04 1.81
CA GLU A 80 -5.36 -0.98 0.79
C GLU A 80 -6.84 -0.84 0.37
N LYS A 81 -7.75 -0.63 1.32
CA LYS A 81 -9.16 -0.41 1.03
C LYS A 81 -9.38 0.83 0.16
N TYR A 82 -8.67 1.93 0.43
CA TYR A 82 -8.72 3.12 -0.43
C TYR A 82 -8.24 2.82 -1.85
N GLY A 83 -7.13 2.09 -2.01
CA GLY A 83 -6.63 1.68 -3.32
C GLY A 83 -7.62 0.79 -4.08
N ARG A 84 -8.15 -0.24 -3.45
CA ARG A 84 -9.16 -1.14 -4.06
C ARG A 84 -10.44 -0.41 -4.44
N ASN A 85 -10.89 0.54 -3.64
CA ASN A 85 -12.05 1.36 -3.99
C ASN A 85 -11.86 2.13 -5.30
N LEU A 86 -10.64 2.63 -5.56
CA LEU A 86 -10.30 3.36 -6.79
C LEU A 86 -10.21 2.43 -8.01
N LEU A 87 -9.76 1.19 -7.84
CA LEU A 87 -9.76 0.15 -8.88
C LEU A 87 -11.15 -0.45 -9.15
N SER A 88 -12.12 -0.20 -8.28
CA SER A 88 -13.46 -0.76 -8.46
C SER A 88 -14.16 -0.14 -9.67
N PRO A 89 -14.82 -0.94 -10.53
CA PRO A 89 -15.71 -0.41 -11.57
C PRO A 89 -16.87 0.42 -11.01
N GLN A 90 -17.25 0.18 -9.75
CA GLN A 90 -18.31 0.89 -9.03
C GLN A 90 -17.72 1.68 -7.86
N ARG A 91 -16.89 2.68 -8.17
CA ARG A 91 -16.25 3.56 -7.17
C ARG A 91 -17.29 4.12 -6.18
N PRO A 92 -16.96 4.20 -4.87
CA PRO A 92 -17.84 4.81 -3.88
C PRO A 92 -18.22 6.26 -4.23
N ARG A 93 -19.43 6.71 -3.87
CA ARG A 93 -19.98 8.03 -4.24
C ARG A 93 -19.04 9.23 -4.01
N TYR A 94 -18.25 9.22 -2.93
CA TYR A 94 -17.37 10.33 -2.55
C TYR A 94 -15.88 10.00 -2.70
N TRP A 95 -15.52 9.16 -3.68
CA TRP A 95 -14.14 8.70 -3.89
C TRP A 95 -13.15 9.82 -4.22
N ARG A 96 -13.60 10.97 -4.73
CA ARG A 96 -12.70 12.05 -5.19
C ARG A 96 -11.97 12.78 -4.07
N GLY A 97 -12.36 12.59 -2.80
CA GLY A 97 -11.71 13.28 -1.69
C GLY A 97 -11.78 12.52 -0.37
N VAL A 98 -10.75 12.72 0.46
CA VAL A 98 -10.65 12.18 1.81
C VAL A 98 -10.51 13.35 2.78
N LYS A 99 -11.50 13.52 3.66
CA LYS A 99 -11.48 14.56 4.69
C LYS A 99 -10.70 14.10 5.91
N PHE A 100 -9.84 14.97 6.47
CA PHE A 100 -9.02 14.66 7.64
C PHE A 100 -9.85 14.40 8.91
N ASN A 101 -11.06 14.95 8.98
CA ASN A 101 -11.99 14.70 10.09
C ASN A 101 -12.80 13.41 9.93
N ASN A 102 -12.67 12.68 8.81
CA ASN A 102 -13.33 11.38 8.64
C ASN A 102 -12.87 10.44 9.78
N PRO A 103 -13.80 9.87 10.58
CA PRO A 103 -13.42 9.12 11.77
C PRO A 103 -12.50 7.93 11.50
N VAL A 104 -12.71 7.24 10.37
CA VAL A 104 -11.89 6.08 9.98
C VAL A 104 -10.50 6.55 9.59
N PHE A 105 -10.38 7.55 8.71
CA PHE A 105 -9.09 8.10 8.31
C PHE A 105 -8.31 8.63 9.52
N ARG A 106 -8.95 9.45 10.35
CA ARG A 106 -8.32 10.12 11.49
C ARG A 106 -7.76 9.15 12.53
N SER A 107 -8.47 8.07 12.84
CA SER A 107 -8.04 7.11 13.86
C SER A 107 -7.07 6.04 13.36
N THR A 108 -6.87 5.93 12.04
CA THR A 108 -6.04 4.88 11.45
C THR A 108 -4.90 5.44 10.60
N VAL A 109 -5.21 5.98 9.42
CA VAL A 109 -4.22 6.45 8.45
C VAL A 109 -3.52 7.71 8.93
N ASP A 110 -4.24 8.65 9.54
CA ASP A 110 -3.65 9.89 10.07
C ASP A 110 -2.87 9.69 11.37
N ALA A 111 -2.98 8.51 11.98
CA ALA A 111 -2.25 8.14 13.18
C ALA A 111 -0.80 7.73 12.89
N VAL A 112 -0.41 7.57 11.61
CA VAL A 112 0.94 7.19 11.20
C VAL A 112 1.60 8.24 10.31
N GLN A 113 2.87 8.53 10.58
CA GLN A 113 3.71 9.37 9.73
C GLN A 113 3.84 8.73 8.34
N GLY A 114 3.54 9.50 7.29
CA GLY A 114 3.53 9.03 5.90
C GLY A 114 2.17 8.54 5.39
N GLY A 115 1.15 8.39 6.24
CA GLY A 115 -0.18 7.89 5.81
C GLY A 115 -0.85 8.76 4.73
N ARG A 116 -0.76 10.09 4.86
CA ARG A 116 -1.25 11.06 3.85
C ARG A 116 -0.49 10.97 2.53
N ASP A 117 0.80 10.64 2.58
CA ASP A 117 1.62 10.56 1.37
C ASP A 117 1.21 9.35 0.53
N VAL A 118 0.77 8.26 1.15
CA VAL A 118 0.18 7.12 0.41
C VAL A 118 -1.12 7.52 -0.31
N LEU A 119 -1.95 8.38 0.28
CA LEU A 119 -3.11 8.92 -0.45
C LEU A 119 -2.67 9.78 -1.64
N ARG A 120 -1.62 10.59 -1.51
CA ARG A 120 -1.09 11.36 -2.65
C ARG A 120 -0.62 10.43 -3.78
N LEU A 121 0.02 9.30 -3.45
CA LEU A 121 0.40 8.28 -4.43
C LEU A 121 -0.78 7.66 -5.18
N TYR A 122 -1.98 7.62 -4.57
CA TYR A 122 -3.21 7.19 -5.22
C TYR A 122 -3.84 8.25 -6.14
N GLY A 123 -3.36 9.49 -6.12
CA GLY A 123 -3.88 10.61 -6.92
C GLY A 123 -4.62 11.69 -6.13
N TYR A 124 -4.71 11.58 -4.80
CA TYR A 124 -5.26 12.65 -3.94
C TYR A 124 -4.22 13.76 -3.72
N THR A 125 -3.83 14.47 -4.78
CA THR A 125 -2.69 15.41 -4.77
C THR A 125 -3.05 16.83 -4.38
N GLU A 126 -4.31 17.24 -4.53
CA GLU A 126 -4.76 18.58 -4.15
C GLU A 126 -5.01 18.63 -2.64
N GLU A 127 -4.17 19.39 -1.93
CA GLU A 127 -4.28 19.56 -0.49
C GLU A 127 -5.13 20.78 -0.13
N GLN A 128 -6.15 20.53 0.69
CA GLN A 128 -7.02 21.54 1.28
C GLN A 128 -6.86 21.50 2.81
N PRO A 129 -7.22 22.57 3.53
CA PRO A 129 -7.12 22.60 4.99
C PRO A 129 -7.85 21.45 5.70
N ASP A 130 -8.90 20.90 5.06
CA ASP A 130 -9.76 19.87 5.64
C ASP A 130 -9.59 18.48 5.01
N GLY A 131 -8.67 18.30 4.04
CA GLY A 131 -8.47 17.01 3.38
C GLY A 131 -7.59 17.02 2.14
N LEU A 132 -7.55 15.87 1.47
CA LEU A 132 -6.91 15.67 0.17
C LEU A 132 -7.95 15.31 -0.89
N SER A 133 -7.77 15.76 -2.13
CA SER A 133 -8.67 15.47 -3.25
C SER A 133 -7.92 15.21 -4.55
N PHE A 134 -8.60 14.54 -5.48
CA PHE A 134 -8.17 14.48 -6.87
C PHE A 134 -8.27 15.87 -7.54
N PRO A 135 -7.39 16.20 -8.50
CA PRO A 135 -7.52 17.40 -9.32
C PRO A 135 -8.87 17.47 -10.02
N GLU A 136 -9.45 18.68 -10.16
CA GLU A 136 -10.78 18.87 -10.77
C GLU A 136 -10.86 18.35 -12.20
N GLY A 137 -9.79 18.52 -12.99
CA GLY A 137 -9.71 18.07 -14.39
C GLY A 137 -9.44 16.57 -14.57
N GLN A 138 -9.16 15.83 -13.50
CA GLN A 138 -8.94 14.39 -13.58
C GLN A 138 -10.26 13.65 -13.40
N GLU A 139 -10.81 13.08 -14.46
CA GLU A 139 -12.10 12.36 -14.41
C GLU A 139 -11.99 11.04 -13.64
N GLU A 140 -10.92 10.28 -13.88
CA GLU A 140 -10.73 8.92 -13.37
C GLU A 140 -9.34 8.72 -12.72
N PRO A 141 -9.20 7.77 -11.77
CA PRO A 141 -7.91 7.39 -11.23
C PRO A 141 -6.99 6.77 -12.29
N ASP A 142 -5.68 6.91 -12.12
CA ASP A 142 -4.73 6.12 -12.90
C ASP A 142 -4.71 4.68 -12.38
N GLU A 143 -5.36 3.76 -13.10
CA GLU A 143 -5.46 2.35 -12.69
C GLU A 143 -4.11 1.66 -12.54
N HIS A 144 -3.11 2.00 -13.36
CA HIS A 144 -1.77 1.41 -13.29
C HIS A 144 -1.05 1.85 -12.02
N GLN A 145 -1.08 3.15 -11.74
CA GLN A 145 -0.51 3.71 -10.52
C GLN A 145 -1.21 3.15 -9.28
N VAL A 146 -2.55 3.20 -9.25
CA VAL A 146 -3.34 2.75 -8.10
C VAL A 146 -3.11 1.26 -7.82
N ALA A 147 -3.11 0.40 -8.84
CA ALA A 147 -2.87 -1.03 -8.66
C ALA A 147 -1.47 -1.32 -8.11
N THR A 148 -0.46 -0.60 -8.63
CA THR A 148 0.93 -0.73 -8.18
C THR A 148 1.09 -0.33 -6.71
N VAL A 149 0.55 0.83 -6.33
CA VAL A 149 0.61 1.31 -4.93
C VAL A 149 -0.18 0.38 -4.01
N THR A 150 -1.34 -0.12 -4.46
CA THR A 150 -2.16 -1.07 -3.67
C THR A 150 -1.42 -2.38 -3.43
N LEU A 151 -0.71 -2.90 -4.43
CA LEU A 151 0.15 -4.08 -4.28
C LEU A 151 1.29 -3.85 -3.29
N GLU A 152 1.93 -2.68 -3.31
CA GLU A 152 2.99 -2.36 -2.35
C GLU A 152 2.45 -2.20 -0.92
N VAL A 153 1.29 -1.56 -0.75
CA VAL A 153 0.63 -1.43 0.56
C VAL A 153 0.25 -2.80 1.14
N LEU A 154 -0.35 -3.69 0.34
CA LEU A 154 -0.73 -5.02 0.82
C LEU A 154 0.49 -5.90 1.09
N LEU A 155 1.56 -5.74 0.30
CA LEU A 155 2.82 -6.47 0.50
C LEU A 155 3.45 -6.07 1.82
N LEU A 156 3.57 -4.77 2.10
CA LEU A 156 4.12 -4.29 3.37
C LEU A 156 3.29 -4.80 4.55
N ARG A 157 1.96 -4.72 4.48
CA ARG A 157 1.09 -5.26 5.55
C ARG A 157 1.33 -6.77 5.75
N THR A 158 1.53 -7.52 4.67
CA THR A 158 1.86 -8.95 4.74
C THR A 158 3.20 -9.18 5.42
N GLU A 159 4.24 -8.44 5.04
CA GLU A 159 5.56 -8.51 5.70
C GLU A 159 5.45 -8.25 7.21
N LEU A 160 4.73 -7.20 7.62
CA LEU A 160 4.52 -6.90 9.05
C LEU A 160 3.75 -8.01 9.78
N SER A 161 2.77 -8.62 9.11
CA SER A 161 1.98 -9.72 9.69
C SER A 161 2.85 -10.95 9.93
N LEU A 162 3.72 -11.28 8.99
CA LEU A 162 4.68 -12.39 9.12
C LEU A 162 5.75 -12.08 10.19
N LEU A 163 6.22 -10.83 10.29
CA LEU A 163 7.14 -10.42 11.36
C LEU A 163 6.50 -10.56 12.75
N LEU A 164 5.25 -10.14 12.91
CA LEU A 164 4.50 -10.30 14.15
C LEU A 164 4.26 -11.77 14.54
N GLN A 165 4.25 -12.67 13.55
CA GLN A 165 4.11 -14.12 13.73
C GLN A 165 5.46 -14.84 13.86
N ASN A 166 6.58 -14.12 13.70
CA ASN A 166 7.93 -14.70 13.63
C ASN A 166 8.07 -15.77 12.52
N THR A 167 7.38 -15.57 11.41
CA THR A 167 7.35 -16.46 10.23
C THR A 167 7.80 -15.76 8.95
N HIS A 168 8.31 -14.53 9.06
CA HIS A 168 8.88 -13.81 7.93
C HIS A 168 10.11 -14.58 7.40
N PRO A 169 10.28 -14.76 6.08
CA PRO A 169 11.38 -15.53 5.52
C PRO A 169 12.77 -14.91 5.74
N ARG A 170 12.82 -13.66 6.23
CA ARG A 170 14.03 -12.86 6.44
C ARG A 170 13.95 -12.00 7.69
#